data_AF-A0A9E3BC44-F1
#
_entry.id   AF-A0A9E3BC44-F1
#
_cell.length_a   1.000
_cell.length_b   1.000
_cell.length_c   1.000
_cell.angle_alpha   90.00
_cell.angle_beta   90.00
_cell.angle_gamma   90.00
#
_symmetry.space_group_name_H-M   'P 1'
#
loop_
_entity.id
_entity.type
_entity.pdbx_description
1 polymer ?
#
loop_
_entity_poly.entity_id
_entity_poly.type
_entity_poly.pdbx_seq_one_letter_code
_entity_poly.pdbx_strand_id
1 'polypeptide(L)'
;MAGAALVTSAAIATADPTSDAYLNKLRGAGITWPQGHEEALIGTAYLICDDIGWGWTPQHIANSIHANLDPDNVSVHDVGAMVNIAHATYCPNQRCWAPHC
;
A
#
# COMPACT_ATOMS: atom_id res chain seq x y z
N MET A 1 -48.18 -13.09 14.98
CA MET A 1 -46.78 -13.37 14.61
C MET A 1 -46.53 -12.72 13.25
N ALA A 2 -45.76 -11.63 13.19
CA ALA A 2 -45.36 -11.00 11.93
C ALA A 2 -43.83 -10.92 11.94
N GLY A 3 -43.19 -11.80 11.17
CA GLY A 3 -41.74 -11.87 11.05
C GLY A 3 -41.24 -10.81 10.08
N ALA A 4 -40.51 -9.82 10.56
CA ALA A 4 -39.73 -8.93 9.72
C ALA A 4 -38.47 -9.70 9.27
N ALA A 5 -38.41 -10.08 8.00
CA ALA A 5 -37.18 -10.59 7.40
C ALA A 5 -36.20 -9.42 7.26
N LEU A 6 -35.15 -9.42 8.08
CA LEU A 6 -34.01 -8.52 7.93
C LEU A 6 -33.27 -8.94 6.66
N VAL A 7 -33.47 -8.20 5.57
CA VAL A 7 -32.62 -8.31 4.38
C VAL A 7 -31.28 -7.67 4.74
N THR A 8 -30.38 -8.44 5.33
CA THR A 8 -28.99 -8.04 5.50
C THR A 8 -28.34 -8.07 4.12
N SER A 9 -28.24 -6.93 3.46
CA SER A 9 -27.36 -6.77 2.31
C SER A 9 -25.93 -6.95 2.83
N ALA A 10 -25.37 -8.16 2.68
CA ALA A 10 -23.95 -8.35 2.87
C ALA A 10 -23.25 -7.43 1.86
N ALA A 11 -22.55 -6.42 2.35
CA ALA A 11 -21.68 -5.61 1.50
C ALA A 11 -20.71 -6.59 0.83
N ILE A 12 -20.81 -6.70 -0.49
CA ILE A 12 -19.92 -7.53 -1.28
C ILE A 12 -18.56 -6.84 -1.17
N ALA A 13 -17.65 -7.38 -0.36
CA ALA A 13 -16.26 -6.96 -0.37
C ALA A 13 -15.69 -7.36 -1.74
N THR A 14 -15.66 -6.42 -2.67
CA THR A 14 -15.07 -6.65 -3.99
C THR A 14 -13.56 -6.70 -3.81
N ALA A 15 -12.97 -7.89 -3.89
CA ALA A 15 -11.52 -8.04 -3.95
C ALA A 15 -11.00 -7.32 -5.20
N ASP A 16 -10.06 -6.39 -5.00
CA ASP A 16 -9.41 -5.68 -6.09
C ASP A 16 -8.19 -6.49 -6.56
N PRO A 17 -8.17 -7.00 -7.81
CA PRO A 17 -7.09 -7.86 -8.29
C PRO A 17 -5.73 -7.15 -8.34
N THR A 18 -5.72 -5.82 -8.44
CA THR A 18 -4.49 -5.02 -8.38
C THR A 18 -3.87 -5.08 -6.98
N SER A 19 -4.71 -4.95 -5.95
CA SER A 19 -4.33 -5.06 -4.55
C SER A 19 -3.88 -6.46 -4.18
N ASP A 20 -4.56 -7.50 -4.66
CA ASP A 20 -4.11 -8.89 -4.48
C ASP A 20 -2.73 -9.12 -5.12
N ALA A 21 -2.50 -8.59 -6.31
CA ALA A 21 -1.20 -8.66 -6.98
C ALA A 21 -0.10 -7.90 -6.23
N TYR A 22 -0.41 -6.71 -5.70
CA TYR A 22 0.50 -5.92 -4.86
C TYR A 22 0.93 -6.71 -3.62
N LEU A 23 -0.04 -7.23 -2.85
CA LEU A 23 0.22 -8.02 -1.64
C LEU A 23 1.02 -9.30 -1.97
N ASN A 24 0.72 -9.97 -3.07
CA ASN A 24 1.48 -11.14 -3.48
C ASN A 24 2.94 -10.81 -3.84
N LYS A 25 3.20 -9.65 -4.46
CA LYS A 25 4.58 -9.19 -4.72
C LYS A 25 5.32 -8.85 -3.42
N LEU A 26 4.65 -8.22 -2.45
CA LEU A 26 5.25 -7.96 -1.13
C LEU A 26 5.66 -9.27 -0.45
N ARG A 27 4.77 -10.28 -0.43
CA ARG A 27 5.11 -11.62 0.07
C ARG A 27 6.26 -12.26 -0.69
N GLY A 28 6.28 -12.14 -2.01
CA GLY A 28 7.37 -12.61 -2.86
C GLY A 28 8.72 -11.92 -2.58
N ALA A 29 8.70 -10.70 -2.05
CA ALA A 29 9.87 -9.96 -1.57
C ALA A 29 10.25 -10.29 -0.12
N GLY A 30 9.55 -11.22 0.53
CA GLY A 30 9.81 -11.63 1.92
C GLY A 30 9.13 -10.75 2.98
N ILE A 31 8.32 -9.78 2.58
CA ILE A 31 7.60 -8.90 3.52
C ILE A 31 6.40 -9.68 4.08
N THR A 32 6.29 -9.70 5.40
CA THR A 32 5.19 -10.35 6.13
C THR A 32 4.47 -9.37 7.03
N TRP A 33 3.18 -9.58 7.23
CA TRP A 33 2.33 -8.76 8.10
C TRP A 33 1.28 -9.64 8.81
N PRO A 34 0.70 -9.18 9.94
CA PRO A 34 -0.40 -9.86 10.59
C PRO A 34 -1.68 -9.84 9.72
N GLN A 35 -2.54 -10.84 9.87
CA GLN A 35 -3.83 -10.88 9.17
C GLN A 35 -4.68 -9.63 9.49
N GLY A 36 -5.31 -9.03 8.47
CA GLY A 36 -6.16 -7.84 8.62
C GLY A 36 -5.39 -6.52 8.52
N HIS A 37 -4.13 -6.55 8.07
CA HIS A 37 -3.30 -5.36 7.83
C HIS A 37 -3.14 -5.06 6.33
N GLU A 38 -3.82 -5.80 5.46
CA GLU A 38 -3.81 -5.62 4.01
C GLU A 38 -4.21 -4.20 3.61
N GLU A 39 -5.27 -3.66 4.19
CA GLU A 39 -5.78 -2.33 3.89
C GLU A 39 -4.78 -1.24 4.26
N ALA A 40 -4.02 -1.41 5.35
CA ALA A 40 -2.98 -0.48 5.74
C ALA A 40 -1.83 -0.46 4.72
N LEU A 41 -1.38 -1.65 4.29
CA LEU A 41 -0.31 -1.77 3.27
C LEU A 41 -0.73 -1.19 1.92
N ILE A 42 -1.98 -1.42 1.52
CA ILE A 42 -2.58 -0.86 0.30
C ILE A 42 -2.69 0.67 0.43
N GLY A 43 -3.17 1.17 1.58
CA GLY A 43 -3.23 2.60 1.86
C GLY A 43 -1.86 3.27 1.79
N THR A 44 -0.82 2.66 2.37
CA THR A 44 0.57 3.15 2.26
C THR A 44 1.05 3.18 0.82
N ALA A 45 0.66 2.20 -0.03
CA ALA A 45 1.02 2.18 -1.44
C ALA A 45 0.46 3.39 -2.20
N TYR A 46 -0.77 3.80 -1.90
CA TYR A 46 -1.35 5.02 -2.47
C TYR A 46 -0.62 6.28 -1.99
N LEU A 47 -0.26 6.37 -0.71
CA LEU A 47 0.52 7.48 -0.18
C LEU A 47 1.91 7.58 -0.82
N ILE A 48 2.55 6.44 -1.11
CA ILE A 48 3.81 6.41 -1.87
C ILE A 48 3.63 7.06 -3.25
N CYS A 49 2.52 6.80 -3.93
CA CYS A 49 2.23 7.44 -5.22
C CYS A 49 2.06 8.96 -5.09
N ASP A 50 1.43 9.42 -4.01
CA ASP A 50 1.27 10.84 -3.71
C ASP A 50 2.63 11.49 -3.45
N ASP A 51 3.50 10.88 -2.64
CA ASP A 51 4.85 11.38 -2.34
C ASP A 51 5.73 11.47 -3.60
N ILE A 52 5.60 10.49 -4.51
CA ILE A 52 6.23 10.56 -5.85
C ILE A 52 5.64 11.74 -6.64
N GLY A 53 4.32 11.94 -6.57
CA GLY A 53 3.64 13.13 -7.09
C GLY A 53 4.23 14.44 -6.53
N TRP A 54 4.60 14.48 -5.26
CA TRP A 54 5.29 15.61 -4.64
C TRP A 54 6.77 15.75 -5.03
N GLY A 55 7.29 14.87 -5.87
CA GLY A 55 8.68 14.88 -6.34
C GLY A 55 9.67 14.24 -5.37
N TRP A 56 9.20 13.48 -4.38
CA TRP A 56 10.10 12.78 -3.46
C TRP A 56 10.79 11.61 -4.17
N THR A 57 12.07 11.39 -3.84
CA THR A 57 12.80 10.24 -4.36
C THR A 57 12.34 8.96 -3.63
N PRO A 58 12.38 7.78 -4.28
CA PRO A 58 12.02 6.52 -3.64
C PRO A 58 12.78 6.26 -2.33
N GLN A 59 14.07 6.64 -2.27
CA GLN A 59 14.87 6.50 -1.06
C GLN A 59 14.40 7.42 0.06
N HIS A 60 14.01 8.66 -0.25
CA HIS A 60 13.47 9.59 0.73
C HIS A 60 12.16 9.06 1.33
N ILE A 61 11.27 8.55 0.48
CA ILE A 61 10.01 7.92 0.90
C ILE A 61 10.30 6.71 1.79
N ALA A 62 11.22 5.83 1.38
CA ALA A 62 11.58 4.64 2.16
C ALA A 62 12.13 5.01 3.55
N ASN A 63 13.00 6.01 3.63
CA ASN A 63 13.53 6.51 4.92
C ASN A 63 12.41 7.09 5.80
N SER A 64 11.49 7.85 5.20
CA SER A 64 10.36 8.46 5.92
C SER A 64 9.41 7.40 6.49
N ILE A 65 9.02 6.41 5.67
CA ILE A 65 8.16 5.32 6.13
C ILE A 65 8.86 4.51 7.22
N HIS A 66 10.13 4.15 7.02
CA HIS A 66 10.91 3.42 8.02
C HIS A 66 10.94 4.16 9.37
N ALA A 67 11.16 5.48 9.35
CA ALA A 67 11.18 6.30 10.56
C ALA A 67 9.83 6.37 11.30
N ASN A 68 8.71 6.21 10.61
CA ASN A 68 7.36 6.34 11.17
C ASN A 68 6.68 4.99 11.48
N LEU A 69 7.22 3.87 10.99
CA LEU A 69 6.60 2.56 11.13
C LEU A 69 7.05 1.86 12.43
N ASP A 70 8.23 1.23 12.38
CA ASP A 70 8.92 0.62 13.51
C ASP A 70 10.38 0.43 13.10
N PRO A 71 11.22 1.48 13.21
CA PRO A 71 12.58 1.47 12.68
C PRO A 71 13.51 0.48 13.39
N ASP A 72 13.09 -0.07 14.53
CA ASP A 72 13.87 -1.06 15.29
C ASP A 72 13.61 -2.49 14.78
N ASN A 73 12.43 -2.75 14.22
CA ASN A 73 12.00 -4.10 13.81
C ASN A 73 11.73 -4.26 12.30
N VAL A 74 11.60 -3.16 11.56
CA VAL A 74 11.39 -3.18 10.10
C VAL A 74 12.65 -2.68 9.42
N SER A 75 13.21 -3.46 8.50
CA SER A 75 14.40 -3.05 7.75
C SER A 75 14.06 -1.97 6.71
N VAL A 76 14.91 -0.96 6.58
CA VAL A 76 14.81 0.02 5.48
C VAL A 76 14.88 -0.65 4.10
N HIS A 77 15.52 -1.82 4.01
CA HIS A 77 15.53 -2.63 2.79
C HIS A 77 14.11 -3.08 2.39
N ASP A 78 13.34 -3.58 3.35
CA ASP A 78 11.99 -4.07 3.14
C ASP A 78 11.05 -2.91 2.76
N VAL A 79 11.21 -1.77 3.43
CA VAL A 79 10.48 -0.54 3.07
C VAL A 79 10.85 -0.07 1.66
N GLY A 80 12.13 -0.14 1.28
CA GLY A 80 12.56 0.17 -0.08
C GLY A 80 11.94 -0.76 -1.13
N ALA A 81 11.84 -2.05 -0.84
CA ALA A 81 11.15 -3.00 -1.70
C ALA A 81 9.65 -2.67 -1.82
N MET A 82 9.00 -2.33 -0.71
CA MET A 82 7.60 -1.88 -0.69
C MET A 82 7.39 -0.64 -1.56
N VAL A 83 8.23 0.39 -1.45
CA VAL A 83 8.15 1.61 -2.27
C VAL A 83 8.25 1.29 -3.76
N ASN A 84 9.23 0.47 -4.16
CA ASN A 84 9.41 0.09 -5.57
C ASN A 84 8.24 -0.73 -6.11
N ILE A 85 7.72 -1.68 -5.32
CA ILE A 85 6.58 -2.53 -5.71
C ILE A 85 5.30 -1.69 -5.81
N ALA A 86 5.08 -0.76 -4.88
CA ALA A 86 3.95 0.17 -4.90
C ALA A 86 4.03 1.07 -6.14
N HIS A 87 5.20 1.66 -6.41
CA HIS A 87 5.42 2.49 -7.60
C HIS A 87 5.08 1.76 -8.90
N ALA A 88 5.61 0.54 -9.05
CA ALA A 88 5.38 -0.28 -10.24
C ALA A 88 3.92 -0.77 -10.39
N THR A 89 3.15 -0.84 -9.29
CA THR A 89 1.81 -1.43 -9.30
C THR A 89 0.71 -0.36 -9.39
N TYR A 90 0.83 0.73 -8.64
CA TYR A 90 -0.22 1.76 -8.52
C TYR A 90 0.10 3.07 -9.26
N CYS A 91 1.38 3.37 -9.49
CA CYS A 91 1.80 4.65 -10.08
C CYS A 91 2.80 4.52 -11.26
N PRO A 92 2.60 3.60 -12.23
CA PRO A 92 3.62 3.31 -13.25
C PRO A 92 3.97 4.50 -14.14
N ASN A 93 3.05 5.45 -14.31
CA ASN A 93 3.25 6.67 -15.10
C ASN A 93 3.50 7.91 -14.23
N GLN A 94 3.33 7.82 -12.91
CA GLN A 94 3.52 8.95 -12.02
C GLN A 94 5.01 9.16 -11.77
N ARG A 95 5.44 10.40 -11.99
CA ARG A 95 6.80 10.87 -11.74
C ARG A 95 6.82 12.11 -10.86
N CYS A 96 5.85 13.01 -11.03
CA CYS A 96 5.57 14.19 -10.20
C CYS A 96 4.28 14.90 -10.69
N TRP A 97 3.67 15.73 -9.85
CA TRP A 97 2.44 16.51 -10.06
C TRP A 97 2.69 18.01 -10.27
N ALA A 98 3.93 18.48 -10.06
CA ALA A 98 4.31 19.90 -10.06
C ALA A 98 5.45 20.16 -11.07
N PRO A 99 5.82 21.42 -11.41
CA PRO A 99 6.95 21.73 -12.30
C PRO A 99 8.33 21.42 -11.68
N HIS A 100 8.38 20.46 -10.76
CA HIS A 100 9.53 20.10 -9.92
C HIS A 100 9.98 18.65 -10.15
N CYS A 101 9.61 18.09 -11.30
CA CYS A 101 10.60 17.49 -12.18
C CYS A 101 10.98 18.56 -13.22
#